data_AF-A0A7Y6ANY7-F1
#
_entry.id   AF-A0A7Y6ANY7-F1
#
_cell.length_a   1.000
_cell.length_b   1.000
_cell.length_c   1.000
_cell.angle_alpha   90.00
_cell.angle_beta   90.00
_cell.angle_gamma   90.00
#
_symmetry.space_group_name_H-M   'P 1'
#
loop_
_entity.id
_entity.type
_entity.pdbx_description
1 polymer ?
#
loop_
_entity_poly.entity_id
_entity_poly.type
_entity_poly.pdbx_seq_one_letter_code
_entity_poly.pdbx_strand_id
1 'polypeptide(L)'
;MTELQDILGQIPVDQIAGMLGTDRQTAQAAVEAAVPTLLAGLHNNAQAPEGAASLESALGQHRDGLVDGGVDAAQVDTADGEKIVNHVFGGQQDQVANQLAGTAQLGGMGGDLVRKLLPLLAPIVMSYLANKVLGGRGQAGGGTGAGAGAGGIDLGGILGGILGGGAAGGGLGDILGGMLGGGQQRTANEAVAPDAGNAAEPELQPQAVPQDQPSGSEPQPGELIDIDLPGQQEDVPQDTRSDTQKTDGGLGGLLGGLFGKK
;
A
#
# COMPACT_ATOMS: atom_id res chain seq x y z
N MET A 1 -7.92 15.70 14.57
CA MET A 1 -6.68 15.05 14.11
C MET A 1 -7.09 13.73 13.50
N THR A 2 -6.44 13.30 12.41
CA THR A 2 -6.75 12.00 11.79
C THR A 2 -6.11 10.88 12.62
N GLU A 3 -6.74 9.71 12.68
CA GLU A 3 -6.21 8.53 13.40
C GLU A 3 -4.81 8.12 12.89
N LEU A 4 -4.57 8.32 11.59
CA LEU A 4 -3.25 8.15 10.99
C LEU A 4 -2.19 9.06 11.63
N GLN A 5 -2.53 10.31 11.96
CA GLN A 5 -1.60 11.24 12.59
C GLN A 5 -1.27 10.83 14.02
N ASP A 6 -2.24 10.24 14.74
CA ASP A 6 -2.03 9.72 16.09
C ASP A 6 -1.09 8.51 16.07
N ILE A 7 -1.24 7.61 15.08
CA ILE A 7 -0.30 6.51 14.83
C ILE A 7 1.11 7.06 14.60
N LEU A 8 1.25 8.02 13.68
CA LEU A 8 2.54 8.62 13.35
C LEU A 8 3.20 9.31 14.56
N GLY A 9 2.41 9.95 15.41
CA GLY A 9 2.88 10.63 16.62
C GLY A 9 3.41 9.70 17.72
N GLN A 10 3.01 8.43 17.72
CA GLN A 10 3.47 7.44 18.71
C GLN A 10 4.68 6.63 18.26
N ILE A 11 5.10 6.77 16.99
CA ILE A 11 6.24 6.04 16.46
C ILE A 11 7.54 6.72 16.93
N PRO A 12 8.49 5.97 17.54
CA PRO A 12 9.75 6.54 18.01
C PRO A 12 10.73 6.79 16.85
N VAL A 13 10.49 7.84 16.05
CA VAL A 13 11.26 8.17 14.84
C VAL A 13 12.77 8.26 15.12
N ASP A 14 13.17 8.79 16.27
CA ASP A 14 14.57 8.88 16.68
C ASP A 14 15.27 7.53 16.81
N GLN A 15 14.58 6.55 17.41
CA GLN A 15 15.13 5.20 17.59
C GLN A 15 15.23 4.51 16.23
N ILE A 16 14.19 4.65 15.41
CA ILE A 16 14.16 4.13 14.04
C ILE A 16 15.31 4.72 13.20
N ALA A 17 15.54 6.03 13.28
CA ALA A 17 16.64 6.68 12.58
C ALA A 17 18.00 6.08 12.99
N GLY A 18 18.21 5.87 14.29
CA GLY A 18 19.41 5.23 14.83
C GLY A 18 19.61 3.79 14.33
N MET A 19 18.53 3.01 14.26
CA MET A 19 18.57 1.62 13.74
C MET A 19 18.80 1.54 12.24
N LEU A 20 18.26 2.50 11.48
CA LEU A 20 18.42 2.58 10.03
C LEU A 20 19.76 3.24 9.61
N GLY A 21 20.47 3.88 10.55
CA GLY A 21 21.70 4.61 10.26
C GLY A 21 21.46 5.86 9.40
N THR A 22 20.32 6.52 9.57
CA THR A 22 19.92 7.71 8.81
C THR A 22 19.58 8.88 9.74
N ASP A 23 19.33 10.07 9.17
CA ASP A 23 18.90 11.23 9.94
C ASP A 23 17.39 11.18 10.25
N ARG A 24 16.97 11.94 11.28
CA ARG A 24 15.57 11.98 11.73
C ARG A 24 14.61 12.38 10.60
N GLN A 25 14.98 13.31 9.73
CA GLN A 25 14.10 13.80 8.68
C GLN A 25 13.86 12.72 7.61
N THR A 26 14.91 12.01 7.22
CA THR A 26 14.82 10.89 6.29
C THR A 26 14.02 9.73 6.88
N ALA A 27 14.24 9.38 8.16
CA ALA A 27 13.45 8.37 8.84
C ALA A 27 11.97 8.77 8.96
N GLN A 28 11.69 10.04 9.29
CA GLN A 28 10.33 10.55 9.38
C GLN A 28 9.60 10.42 8.04
N ALA A 29 10.23 10.88 6.95
CA ALA A 29 9.67 10.76 5.61
C ALA A 29 9.40 9.30 5.23
N ALA A 30 10.30 8.39 5.60
CA ALA A 30 10.14 6.97 5.36
C ALA A 30 8.93 6.39 6.11
N VAL A 31 8.76 6.77 7.38
CA VAL A 31 7.62 6.36 8.22
C VAL A 31 6.31 6.92 7.66
N GLU A 32 6.29 8.21 7.30
CA GLU A 32 5.12 8.88 6.72
C GLU A 32 4.69 8.25 5.38
N ALA A 33 5.63 7.76 4.58
CA ALA A 33 5.34 7.02 3.36
C ALA A 33 4.92 5.57 3.63
N ALA A 34 5.57 4.88 4.57
CA ALA A 34 5.39 3.44 4.79
C ALA A 34 4.15 3.09 5.61
N VAL A 35 3.77 3.89 6.61
CA VAL A 35 2.61 3.61 7.48
C VAL A 35 1.31 3.51 6.69
N PRO A 36 0.95 4.47 5.80
CA PRO A 36 -0.26 4.36 4.99
C PRO A 36 -0.25 3.11 4.10
N THR A 37 0.92 2.76 3.53
CA THR A 37 1.06 1.58 2.68
C THR A 37 0.90 0.28 3.46
N LEU A 38 1.46 0.19 4.66
CA LEU A 38 1.24 -0.95 5.56
C LEU A 38 -0.23 -1.09 5.93
N LEU A 39 -0.90 0.00 6.30
CA LEU A 39 -2.33 0.01 6.61
C LEU A 39 -3.18 -0.41 5.41
N ALA A 40 -2.85 0.04 4.21
CA ALA A 40 -3.54 -0.36 2.98
C ALA A 40 -3.34 -1.86 2.68
N GLY A 41 -2.13 -2.39 2.86
CA GLY A 41 -1.84 -3.82 2.71
C GLY A 41 -2.62 -4.66 3.72
N LEU A 42 -2.64 -4.24 4.99
CA LEU A 42 -3.41 -4.87 6.07
C LEU A 42 -4.91 -4.86 5.76
N HIS A 43 -5.42 -3.73 5.29
CA HIS A 43 -6.83 -3.58 4.90
C HIS A 43 -7.19 -4.53 3.75
N ASN A 44 -6.33 -4.63 2.73
CA ASN A 44 -6.52 -5.54 1.60
C ASN A 44 -6.49 -7.01 2.03
N ASN A 45 -5.55 -7.37 2.91
CA ASN A 45 -5.45 -8.72 3.47
C ASN A 45 -6.70 -9.07 4.31
N ALA A 46 -7.20 -8.12 5.11
CA ALA A 46 -8.39 -8.28 5.93
C ALA A 46 -9.71 -8.40 5.15
N GLN A 47 -9.72 -8.15 3.82
CA GLN A 47 -10.89 -8.42 2.97
C GLN A 47 -11.13 -9.92 2.77
N ALA A 48 -10.09 -10.73 2.89
CA ALA A 48 -10.20 -12.19 2.81
C ALA A 48 -10.50 -12.78 4.21
N PRO A 49 -11.42 -13.75 4.34
CA PRO A 49 -11.73 -14.39 5.63
C PRO A 49 -10.49 -14.94 6.35
N GLU A 50 -9.59 -15.58 5.62
CA GLU A 50 -8.35 -16.16 6.14
C GLU A 50 -7.36 -15.08 6.59
N GLY A 51 -7.28 -13.98 5.84
CA GLY A 51 -6.43 -12.83 6.19
C GLY A 51 -6.95 -12.10 7.42
N ALA A 52 -8.26 -11.88 7.53
CA ALA A 52 -8.89 -11.32 8.72
C ALA A 52 -8.63 -12.18 9.98
N ALA A 53 -8.80 -13.51 9.87
CA ALA A 53 -8.53 -14.42 11.00
C ALA A 53 -7.04 -14.44 11.40
N SER A 54 -6.14 -14.41 10.41
CA SER A 54 -4.70 -14.33 10.66
C SER A 54 -4.32 -13.02 11.33
N LEU A 55 -4.91 -11.91 10.88
CA LEU A 55 -4.70 -10.59 11.45
C LEU A 55 -5.25 -10.50 12.88
N GLU A 56 -6.43 -11.05 13.17
CA GLU A 56 -6.99 -11.11 14.52
C GLU A 56 -6.05 -11.88 15.47
N SER A 57 -5.52 -13.01 15.04
CA SER A 57 -4.54 -13.79 15.81
C SER A 57 -3.26 -13.00 16.07
N ALA A 58 -2.73 -12.31 15.05
CA ALA A 58 -1.53 -11.50 15.19
C ALA A 58 -1.77 -10.28 16.12
N LEU A 59 -2.92 -9.61 16.02
CA LEU A 59 -3.29 -8.53 16.95
C LEU A 59 -3.37 -9.02 18.40
N GLY A 60 -3.83 -10.25 18.62
CA GLY A 60 -3.80 -10.90 19.94
C GLY A 60 -2.37 -11.12 20.46
N GLN A 61 -1.44 -11.50 19.60
CA GLN A 61 -0.02 -11.75 19.95
C GLN A 61 0.76 -10.46 20.23
N HIS A 62 0.43 -9.37 19.53
CA HIS A 62 1.14 -8.08 19.64
C HIS A 62 0.54 -7.10 20.65
N ARG A 63 -0.43 -7.51 21.46
CA ARG A 63 -1.04 -6.63 22.47
C ARG A 63 -0.03 -6.14 23.52
N ASP A 64 0.88 -7.02 23.93
CA ASP A 64 1.80 -6.76 25.04
C ASP A 64 3.03 -5.93 24.62
N GLY A 65 3.18 -5.62 23.33
CA GLY A 65 4.31 -4.86 22.79
C GLY A 65 4.34 -3.37 23.15
N LEU A 66 3.23 -2.80 23.63
CA LEU A 66 3.18 -1.45 24.21
C LEU A 66 3.07 -1.58 25.73
N VAL A 67 4.20 -1.57 26.43
CA VAL A 67 4.20 -1.51 27.89
C VAL A 67 4.05 -0.05 28.31
N ASP A 68 2.81 0.39 28.56
CA ASP A 68 2.34 1.58 29.32
C ASP A 68 3.07 2.95 29.13
N GLY A 69 3.92 3.07 28.10
CA GLY A 69 4.82 4.21 27.89
C GLY A 69 5.35 4.37 26.46
N GLY A 70 4.85 3.57 25.52
CA GLY A 70 5.23 3.61 24.11
C GLY A 70 5.73 2.28 23.57
N VAL A 71 5.90 2.20 22.24
CA VAL A 71 6.56 1.05 21.60
C VAL A 71 8.07 1.24 21.71
N ASP A 72 8.76 0.27 22.31
CA ASP A 72 10.23 0.26 22.29
C ASP A 72 10.71 -0.38 20.99
N ALA A 73 11.26 0.44 20.08
CA ALA A 73 11.79 -0.06 18.81
C ALA A 73 12.94 -1.06 19.01
N ALA A 74 13.64 -1.01 20.15
CA ALA A 74 14.72 -1.95 20.47
C ALA A 74 14.23 -3.35 20.88
N GLN A 75 12.95 -3.49 21.29
CA GLN A 75 12.34 -4.78 21.62
C GLN A 75 11.63 -5.42 20.42
N VAL A 76 11.66 -4.77 19.25
CA VAL A 76 11.03 -5.28 18.04
C VAL A 76 11.79 -6.49 17.52
N ASP A 77 11.09 -7.62 17.41
CA ASP A 77 11.59 -8.78 16.68
C ASP A 77 11.48 -8.52 15.17
N THR A 78 12.63 -8.26 14.54
CA THR A 78 12.70 -8.02 13.09
C THR A 78 12.32 -9.25 12.28
N ALA A 79 12.60 -10.46 12.76
CA ALA A 79 12.27 -11.69 12.04
C ALA A 79 10.76 -11.95 12.03
N ASP A 80 10.09 -11.56 13.11
CA ASP A 80 8.63 -11.55 13.14
C ASP A 80 8.05 -10.45 12.25
N GLY A 81 8.66 -9.26 12.30
CA GLY A 81 8.34 -8.16 11.39
C GLY A 81 8.40 -8.53 9.91
N GLU A 82 9.41 -9.28 9.47
CA GLU A 82 9.50 -9.79 8.10
C GLU A 82 8.32 -10.69 7.72
N LYS A 83 7.85 -11.55 8.64
CA LYS A 83 6.68 -12.41 8.40
C LYS A 83 5.40 -11.59 8.27
N ILE A 84 5.22 -10.58 9.13
CA ILE A 84 4.06 -9.68 9.06
C ILE A 84 4.07 -8.95 7.72
N VAL A 85 5.19 -8.36 7.32
CA VAL A 85 5.34 -7.64 6.05
C VAL A 85 5.05 -8.57 4.87
N ASN A 86 5.57 -9.79 4.89
CA ASN A 86 5.31 -10.78 3.85
C ASN A 86 3.82 -11.17 3.75
N HIS A 87 3.14 -11.28 4.90
CA HIS A 87 1.69 -11.56 4.94
C HIS A 87 0.85 -10.39 4.44
N VAL A 88 1.21 -9.18 4.85
CA VAL A 88 0.54 -7.92 4.51
C VAL A 88 0.60 -7.65 3.01
N PHE A 89 1.78 -7.82 2.41
CA PHE A 89 1.98 -7.54 0.99
C PHE A 89 1.93 -8.79 0.09
N GLY A 90 1.71 -9.98 0.65
CA GLY A 90 1.65 -11.23 -0.13
C GLY A 90 2.90 -11.47 -0.98
N GLY A 91 4.09 -11.16 -0.46
CA GLY A 91 5.36 -11.23 -1.19
C GLY A 91 5.65 -10.04 -2.11
N GLN A 92 4.80 -9.01 -2.16
CA GLN A 92 5.00 -7.80 -2.99
C GLN A 92 5.86 -6.73 -2.29
N GLN A 93 6.60 -7.10 -1.24
CA GLN A 93 7.44 -6.16 -0.49
C GLN A 93 8.42 -5.40 -1.40
N ASP A 94 9.03 -6.08 -2.37
CA ASP A 94 9.95 -5.43 -3.31
C ASP A 94 9.25 -4.43 -4.24
N GLN A 95 8.03 -4.73 -4.66
CA GLN A 95 7.25 -3.81 -5.49
C GLN A 95 6.87 -2.57 -4.69
N VAL A 96 6.46 -2.75 -3.43
CA VAL A 96 6.17 -1.66 -2.50
C VAL A 96 7.43 -0.83 -2.24
N ALA A 97 8.56 -1.47 -1.95
CA ALA A 97 9.82 -0.77 -1.73
C ALA A 97 10.25 0.04 -2.95
N ASN A 98 10.11 -0.50 -4.16
CA ASN A 98 10.43 0.22 -5.40
C ASN A 98 9.48 1.39 -5.67
N GLN A 99 8.19 1.24 -5.37
CA GLN A 99 7.21 2.33 -5.49
C GLN A 99 7.53 3.46 -4.51
N LEU A 100 7.85 3.12 -3.26
CA LEU A 100 8.22 4.12 -2.25
C LEU A 100 9.60 4.74 -2.54
N ALA A 101 10.54 4.00 -3.14
CA ALA A 101 11.84 4.53 -3.56
C ALA A 101 11.72 5.64 -4.60
N GLY A 102 10.68 5.62 -5.43
CA GLY A 102 10.40 6.67 -6.41
C GLY A 102 9.88 7.98 -5.80
N THR A 103 9.59 8.01 -4.49
CA THR A 103 9.15 9.25 -3.83
C THR A 103 10.32 10.20 -3.65
N ALA A 104 10.15 11.44 -4.13
CA ALA A 104 11.20 12.46 -4.14
C ALA A 104 11.81 12.74 -2.75
N GLN A 105 11.05 12.50 -1.68
CA GLN A 105 11.44 12.76 -0.30
C GLN A 105 12.50 11.78 0.24
N LEU A 106 12.58 10.58 -0.33
CA LEU A 106 13.47 9.50 0.12
C LEU A 106 14.76 9.41 -0.72
N GLY A 107 14.81 10.10 -1.86
CA GLY A 107 15.94 10.08 -2.79
C GLY A 107 16.27 8.68 -3.32
N GLY A 108 17.48 8.52 -3.88
CA GLY A 108 17.94 7.26 -4.47
C GLY A 108 18.19 6.11 -3.48
N MET A 109 18.05 6.33 -2.17
CA MET A 109 18.23 5.31 -1.12
C MET A 109 16.91 4.78 -0.55
N GLY A 110 15.77 5.28 -1.03
CA GLY A 110 14.45 4.97 -0.47
C GLY A 110 14.11 3.47 -0.47
N GLY A 111 14.53 2.72 -1.49
CA GLY A 111 14.20 1.30 -1.61
C GLY A 111 14.83 0.46 -0.49
N ASP A 112 16.14 0.64 -0.25
CA ASP A 112 16.85 -0.11 0.79
C ASP A 112 16.47 0.35 2.19
N LEU A 113 16.17 1.64 2.34
CA LEU A 113 15.65 2.18 3.60
C LEU A 113 14.28 1.58 3.92
N VAL A 114 13.36 1.55 2.94
CA VAL A 114 12.01 0.99 3.12
C VAL A 114 12.08 -0.51 3.38
N ARG A 115 12.94 -1.27 2.67
CA ARG A 115 13.14 -2.71 2.92
C ARG A 115 13.58 -3.01 4.35
N LYS A 116 14.42 -2.15 4.95
CA LYS A 116 14.87 -2.28 6.35
C LYS A 116 13.85 -1.73 7.35
N LEU A 117 13.13 -0.67 6.97
CA LEU A 117 12.14 -0.03 7.81
C LEU A 117 10.90 -0.91 7.97
N LEU A 118 10.40 -1.54 6.90
CA LEU A 118 9.13 -2.28 6.94
C LEU A 118 9.10 -3.36 8.02
N PRO A 119 10.12 -4.23 8.17
CA PRO A 119 10.14 -5.22 9.26
C PRO A 119 10.21 -4.60 10.66
N LEU A 120 10.83 -3.44 10.82
CA LEU A 120 10.82 -2.74 12.11
C LEU A 120 9.47 -2.09 12.39
N LEU A 121 8.84 -1.55 11.35
CA LEU A 121 7.63 -0.75 11.46
C LEU A 121 6.38 -1.61 11.63
N ALA A 122 6.34 -2.79 11.00
CA ALA A 122 5.16 -3.65 11.01
C ALA A 122 4.74 -4.12 12.42
N PRO A 123 5.62 -4.62 13.30
CA PRO A 123 5.26 -4.97 14.68
C PRO A 123 4.78 -3.76 15.50
N ILE A 124 5.36 -2.58 15.26
CA ILE A 124 4.98 -1.32 15.94
C ILE A 124 3.55 -0.94 15.57
N VAL A 125 3.23 -0.91 14.28
CA VAL A 125 1.88 -0.62 13.78
C VAL A 125 0.88 -1.68 14.26
N MET A 126 1.25 -2.95 14.24
CA MET A 126 0.42 -4.05 14.74
C MET A 126 0.10 -3.90 16.23
N SER A 127 1.08 -3.52 17.05
CA SER A 127 0.88 -3.33 18.48
C SER A 127 -0.02 -2.11 18.76
N TYR A 128 0.09 -1.04 17.96
CA TYR A 128 -0.85 0.09 18.03
C TYR A 128 -2.28 -0.34 17.66
N LEU A 129 -2.44 -1.06 16.55
CA LEU A 129 -3.74 -1.56 16.09
C LEU A 129 -4.35 -2.51 17.12
N ALA A 130 -3.54 -3.37 17.73
CA ALA A 130 -3.98 -4.26 18.80
C ALA A 130 -4.57 -3.45 19.97
N ASN A 131 -3.91 -2.39 20.41
CA ASN A 131 -4.43 -1.51 21.45
C ASN A 131 -5.68 -0.73 21.02
N LYS A 132 -5.74 -0.26 19.78
CA LYS A 132 -6.92 0.46 19.27
C LYS A 132 -8.14 -0.45 19.19
N VAL A 133 -7.97 -1.65 18.63
CA VAL A 133 -9.05 -2.61 18.36
C VAL A 133 -9.44 -3.39 19.62
N LEU A 134 -8.46 -3.89 20.40
CA LEU A 134 -8.71 -4.69 21.60
C LEU A 134 -8.73 -3.84 22.88
N GLY A 135 -7.87 -2.82 22.99
CA GLY A 135 -7.76 -1.94 24.17
C GLY A 135 -8.88 -0.89 24.26
N GLY A 136 -9.42 -0.44 23.13
CA GLY A 136 -10.63 0.41 23.09
C GLY A 136 -11.88 -0.22 23.73
N ARG A 137 -11.86 -1.55 23.94
CA ARG A 137 -12.92 -2.33 24.57
C ARG A 137 -13.05 -2.09 26.08
N GLY A 138 -12.03 -1.50 26.74
CA GLY A 138 -11.99 -1.27 28.19
C GLY A 138 -12.33 0.16 28.64
N GLN A 139 -12.21 1.16 27.75
CA GLN A 139 -12.36 2.58 28.12
C GLN A 139 -13.59 3.29 27.50
N ALA A 140 -14.30 2.66 26.54
CA ALA A 140 -15.43 3.28 25.86
C ALA A 140 -16.77 2.94 26.51
N GLY A 141 -17.07 3.59 27.63
CA GLY A 141 -18.45 3.89 28.01
C GLY A 141 -19.01 4.97 27.06
N GLY A 142 -19.67 4.56 25.98
CA GLY A 142 -20.43 5.45 25.09
C GLY A 142 -19.66 5.93 23.85
N GLY A 143 -19.95 5.33 22.70
CA GLY A 143 -19.44 5.78 21.40
C GLY A 143 -19.55 4.69 20.35
N THR A 144 -20.62 4.76 19.57
CA THR A 144 -21.03 3.86 18.47
C THR A 144 -19.96 3.63 17.41
N GLY A 145 -19.76 2.38 16.97
CA GLY A 145 -19.27 2.11 15.61
C GLY A 145 -18.28 0.95 15.38
N ALA A 146 -18.54 -0.25 15.88
CA ALA A 146 -18.16 -1.51 15.19
C ALA A 146 -19.05 -2.60 15.77
N GLY A 147 -19.92 -3.16 14.94
CA GLY A 147 -20.85 -4.19 15.37
C GLY A 147 -20.10 -5.41 15.88
N ALA A 148 -19.89 -5.51 17.19
CA ALA A 148 -19.75 -6.79 17.88
C ALA A 148 -21.14 -7.45 17.89
N GLY A 149 -21.62 -7.82 16.70
CA GLY A 149 -22.59 -8.89 16.57
C GLY A 149 -21.92 -10.20 16.97
N ALA A 150 -22.69 -11.28 17.08
CA ALA A 150 -22.22 -12.59 17.52
C ALA A 150 -21.21 -13.30 16.57
N GLY A 151 -20.45 -12.55 15.76
CA GLY A 151 -19.39 -13.05 14.88
C GLY A 151 -18.31 -11.98 14.61
N GLY A 152 -17.13 -12.17 15.20
CA GLY A 152 -15.86 -11.56 14.76
C GLY A 152 -15.67 -10.05 14.95
N ILE A 153 -14.41 -9.62 14.78
CA ILE A 153 -14.01 -8.22 14.70
C ILE A 153 -14.00 -7.82 13.21
N ASP A 154 -14.72 -6.76 12.83
CA ASP A 154 -14.68 -6.22 11.46
C ASP A 154 -13.41 -5.39 11.22
N LEU A 155 -12.30 -6.09 11.03
CA LEU A 155 -10.97 -5.48 10.81
C LEU A 155 -10.93 -4.69 9.50
N GLY A 156 -11.63 -5.14 8.46
CA GLY A 156 -11.72 -4.45 7.17
C GLY A 156 -12.35 -3.07 7.31
N GLY A 157 -13.49 -2.98 8.01
CA GLY A 157 -14.20 -1.73 8.28
C GLY A 157 -13.43 -0.78 9.19
N ILE A 158 -12.76 -1.30 10.24
CA ILE A 158 -11.95 -0.47 11.14
C ILE A 158 -10.74 0.12 10.40
N LEU A 159 -9.99 -0.71 9.65
CA LEU A 159 -8.84 -0.25 8.87
C LEU A 159 -9.26 0.71 7.74
N GLY A 160 -10.41 0.44 7.11
CA GLY A 160 -10.99 1.33 6.11
C GLY A 160 -11.38 2.69 6.72
N GLY A 161 -11.89 2.70 7.95
CA GLY A 161 -12.18 3.93 8.70
C GLY A 161 -10.91 4.72 9.09
N ILE A 162 -9.79 4.04 9.38
CA ILE A 162 -8.50 4.70 9.67
C ILE A 162 -7.91 5.33 8.39
N LEU A 163 -7.93 4.59 7.27
CA LEU A 163 -7.34 5.04 6.00
C LEU A 163 -8.23 6.08 5.28
N GLY A 164 -9.54 5.93 5.36
CA GLY A 164 -10.54 6.80 4.73
C GLY A 164 -11.21 7.78 5.69
N GLY A 165 -10.62 8.02 6.86
CA GLY A 165 -11.18 8.75 8.00
C GLY A 165 -11.51 10.21 7.74
N GLY A 166 -12.58 10.43 6.99
CA GLY A 166 -13.19 11.71 6.65
C GLY A 166 -14.71 11.60 6.59
N ALA A 167 -15.33 10.76 7.42
CA ALA A 167 -16.75 10.88 7.80
C ALA A 167 -17.02 9.98 9.00
N ALA A 168 -17.18 10.60 10.16
CA ALA A 168 -17.86 9.98 11.28
C ALA A 168 -19.27 9.53 10.82
N GLY A 169 -19.59 8.25 10.99
CA GLY A 169 -20.93 7.71 11.15
C GLY A 169 -21.96 7.96 10.02
N GLY A 170 -22.31 6.91 9.28
CA GLY A 170 -23.62 6.83 8.62
C GLY A 170 -23.64 6.20 7.23
N GLY A 171 -24.19 4.98 7.15
CA GLY A 171 -25.20 4.62 6.15
C GLY A 171 -24.89 4.82 4.67
N LEU A 172 -24.12 3.90 4.07
CA LEU A 172 -24.33 3.52 2.66
C LEU A 172 -25.09 2.18 2.53
N GLY A 173 -25.11 1.37 3.59
CA GLY A 173 -25.97 0.18 3.69
C GLY A 173 -27.45 0.49 3.97
N ASP A 174 -27.73 1.54 4.76
CA ASP A 174 -29.11 1.96 5.10
C ASP A 174 -29.83 2.62 3.92
N ILE A 175 -29.12 3.35 3.05
CA ILE A 175 -29.73 4.02 1.89
C ILE A 175 -30.11 3.01 0.80
N LEU A 176 -29.34 1.93 0.66
CA LEU A 176 -29.64 0.84 -0.29
C LEU A 176 -30.65 -0.17 0.27
N GLY A 177 -30.74 -0.33 1.60
CA GLY A 177 -31.75 -1.15 2.27
C GLY A 177 -33.12 -0.47 2.40
N GLY A 178 -33.14 0.87 2.59
CA GLY A 178 -34.37 1.64 2.76
C GLY A 178 -35.13 1.94 1.47
N MET A 179 -34.45 1.94 0.31
CA MET A 179 -35.06 2.30 -0.98
C MET A 179 -35.55 1.08 -1.79
N LEU A 180 -35.17 -0.14 -1.42
CA LEU A 180 -35.53 -1.38 -2.14
C LEU A 180 -36.56 -2.27 -1.40
N GLY A 181 -37.01 -1.88 -0.20
CA GLY A 181 -37.86 -2.71 0.67
C GLY A 181 -39.23 -2.14 1.04
N GLY A 182 -39.62 -0.98 0.49
CA GLY A 182 -40.86 -0.28 0.86
C GLY A 182 -42.11 -0.76 0.09
N GLY A 183 -42.48 -2.03 0.22
CA GLY A 183 -43.79 -2.50 -0.21
C GLY A 183 -44.86 -2.07 0.78
N GLN A 184 -45.56 -0.96 0.53
CA GLN A 184 -46.83 -0.67 1.21
C GLN A 184 -47.86 -0.12 0.22
N GLN A 185 -48.79 -1.01 -0.08
CA GLN A 185 -50.14 -0.81 -0.60
C GLN A 185 -50.70 0.59 -0.29
N ARG A 186 -51.00 1.38 -1.34
CA ARG A 186 -52.09 2.35 -1.28
C ARG A 186 -53.26 1.84 -2.10
N THR A 187 -54.28 1.50 -1.33
CA THR A 187 -55.66 1.20 -1.65
C THR A 187 -56.29 2.29 -2.51
N ALA A 188 -57.21 1.84 -3.35
CA ALA A 188 -58.16 2.60 -4.17
C ALA A 188 -58.74 3.85 -3.48
N ASN A 189 -58.75 4.98 -4.20
CA ASN A 189 -59.99 5.64 -4.62
C ASN A 189 -59.73 6.90 -5.47
N GLU A 190 -60.76 7.26 -6.23
CA GLU A 190 -61.01 8.48 -7.01
C GLU A 190 -60.33 8.69 -8.37
N ALA A 191 -61.21 8.60 -9.39
CA ALA A 191 -61.05 9.04 -10.76
C ALA A 191 -61.00 10.58 -10.90
N VAL A 192 -60.45 11.06 -12.02
CA VAL A 192 -61.05 12.01 -12.99
C VAL A 192 -59.97 12.40 -14.02
N ALA A 193 -60.29 12.22 -15.31
CA ALA A 193 -59.54 12.71 -16.48
C ALA A 193 -60.06 14.11 -16.90
N PRO A 194 -59.67 14.68 -18.05
CA PRO A 194 -58.33 15.02 -18.58
C PRO A 194 -58.20 16.55 -18.78
N ASP A 195 -56.99 17.09 -18.94
CA ASP A 195 -56.84 18.39 -19.62
C ASP A 195 -55.54 18.48 -20.43
N ALA A 196 -55.71 19.01 -21.63
CA ALA A 196 -54.73 19.13 -22.69
C ALA A 196 -54.13 20.54 -22.66
N GLY A 197 -52.82 20.65 -22.52
CA GLY A 197 -52.11 21.92 -22.44
C GLY A 197 -50.78 21.89 -23.19
N ASN A 198 -50.87 21.93 -24.51
CA ASN A 198 -49.99 22.60 -25.47
C ASN A 198 -48.59 23.07 -24.99
N ALA A 199 -47.52 22.51 -25.57
CA ALA A 199 -46.33 23.28 -25.94
C ALA A 199 -45.54 22.53 -27.01
N ALA A 200 -45.50 23.14 -28.19
CA ALA A 200 -44.73 22.72 -29.35
C ALA A 200 -43.23 22.70 -29.06
N GLU A 201 -42.55 21.80 -29.79
CA GLU A 201 -41.10 21.69 -29.94
C GLU A 201 -40.48 23.01 -30.44
N PRO A 202 -39.17 23.20 -30.26
CA PRO A 202 -38.32 22.84 -31.39
C PRO A 202 -37.03 22.11 -31.00
N GLU A 203 -36.67 21.18 -31.86
CA GLU A 203 -35.42 20.43 -31.88
C GLU A 203 -34.19 21.37 -31.91
N LEU A 204 -33.36 21.30 -30.87
CA LEU A 204 -31.99 21.83 -30.91
C LEU A 204 -31.06 20.75 -31.46
N GLN A 205 -30.83 20.86 -32.77
CA GLN A 205 -29.75 20.20 -33.48
C GLN A 205 -28.40 20.50 -32.80
N PRO A 206 -27.58 19.52 -32.41
CA PRO A 206 -26.17 19.78 -32.11
C PRO A 206 -25.46 20.09 -33.44
N GLN A 207 -25.13 21.37 -33.61
CA GLN A 207 -24.30 21.85 -34.72
C GLN A 207 -22.94 21.14 -34.66
N ALA A 208 -22.54 20.58 -35.80
CA ALA A 208 -21.22 20.02 -36.03
C ALA A 208 -20.16 21.12 -35.81
N VAL A 209 -19.28 20.90 -34.82
CA VAL A 209 -18.07 21.68 -34.64
C VAL A 209 -17.06 21.25 -35.70
N PRO A 210 -16.52 22.17 -36.52
CA PRO A 210 -15.41 21.88 -37.42
C PRO A 210 -14.16 21.50 -36.62
N GLN A 211 -13.56 20.37 -36.98
CA GLN A 211 -12.28 19.92 -36.45
C GLN A 211 -11.14 20.76 -37.06
N ASP A 212 -10.53 21.64 -36.27
CA ASP A 212 -9.15 22.09 -36.50
C ASP A 212 -8.21 21.09 -35.82
N GLN A 213 -7.74 20.10 -36.58
CA GLN A 213 -6.64 19.22 -36.19
C GLN A 213 -5.31 19.81 -36.71
N PRO A 214 -4.41 20.29 -35.83
CA PRO A 214 -3.00 20.36 -36.16
C PRO A 214 -2.40 18.94 -36.10
N SER A 215 -1.61 18.64 -37.12
CA SER A 215 -0.90 17.38 -37.35
C SER A 215 -0.15 16.87 -36.12
N GLY A 216 -0.35 15.59 -35.80
CA GLY A 216 0.45 14.83 -34.85
C GLY A 216 0.29 13.35 -35.18
N SER A 217 1.31 12.76 -35.78
CA SER A 217 1.40 11.34 -36.13
C SER A 217 1.15 10.46 -34.90
N GLU A 218 0.09 9.66 -34.94
CA GLU A 218 -0.13 8.53 -34.03
C GLU A 218 1.02 7.52 -34.16
N PRO A 219 1.65 7.07 -33.06
CA PRO A 219 2.59 5.97 -33.11
C PRO A 219 1.83 4.65 -33.34
N GLN A 220 2.09 3.99 -34.47
CA GLN A 220 1.56 2.66 -34.76
C GLN A 220 2.27 1.62 -33.87
N PRO A 221 1.54 0.68 -33.25
CA PRO A 221 2.17 -0.42 -32.52
C PRO A 221 2.86 -1.35 -33.51
N GLY A 222 4.20 -1.35 -33.50
CA GLY A 222 5.03 -2.19 -34.38
C GLY A 222 6.12 -1.44 -35.16
N GLU A 223 6.19 -0.11 -35.08
CA GLU A 223 7.29 0.66 -35.66
C GLU A 223 8.51 0.63 -34.72
N LEU A 224 9.61 0.06 -35.20
CA LEU A 224 10.89 0.03 -34.51
C LEU A 224 11.41 1.48 -34.47
N ILE A 225 11.40 2.10 -33.29
CA ILE A 225 12.00 3.42 -33.10
C ILE A 225 13.52 3.25 -33.26
N ASP A 226 14.05 3.65 -34.42
CA ASP A 226 15.48 3.75 -34.66
C ASP A 226 15.99 4.97 -33.88
N ILE A 227 16.59 4.70 -32.72
CA ILE A 227 17.20 5.74 -31.88
C ILE A 227 18.53 6.08 -32.53
N ASP A 228 18.54 7.15 -33.32
CA ASP A 228 19.75 7.75 -33.87
C ASP A 228 20.66 8.21 -32.71
N LEU A 229 21.75 7.47 -32.52
CA LEU A 229 22.74 7.70 -31.48
C LEU A 229 23.76 8.74 -32.00
N PRO A 230 23.84 9.96 -31.42
CA PRO A 230 24.79 10.96 -31.89
C PRO A 230 26.23 10.46 -31.68
N GLY A 231 27.01 10.59 -32.74
CA GLY A 231 28.28 9.90 -32.93
C GLY A 231 29.37 10.21 -31.92
N GLN A 232 30.10 9.16 -31.53
CA GLN A 232 31.44 9.27 -30.98
C GLN A 232 32.43 8.89 -32.09
N GLN A 233 32.93 9.92 -32.76
CA GLN A 233 34.05 9.81 -33.69
C GLN A 233 35.32 9.47 -32.92
N GLU A 234 36.06 8.54 -33.53
CA GLU A 234 37.31 7.93 -33.08
C GLU A 234 38.44 8.94 -32.85
N ASP A 235 39.23 8.71 -31.80
CA ASP A 235 40.64 9.10 -31.78
C ASP A 235 41.44 7.92 -31.23
N VAL A 236 42.02 7.14 -32.14
CA VAL A 236 42.87 5.98 -31.86
C VAL A 236 44.25 6.27 -32.47
N PRO A 237 45.30 6.48 -31.68
CA PRO A 237 46.65 6.33 -32.18
C PRO A 237 47.03 4.84 -32.18
N GLN A 238 47.15 4.27 -33.38
CA GLN A 238 47.83 3.00 -33.59
C GLN A 238 49.34 3.21 -33.45
N ASP A 239 50.01 2.46 -32.57
CA ASP A 239 51.43 2.19 -32.76
C ASP A 239 51.81 0.74 -32.40
N THR A 240 52.07 0.01 -33.48
CA THR A 240 53.04 -1.08 -33.72
C THR A 240 53.43 -2.12 -32.65
N ARG A 241 53.05 -3.38 -32.96
CA ARG A 241 53.82 -4.65 -32.93
C ARG A 241 54.97 -4.85 -31.92
N SER A 242 54.87 -5.90 -31.11
CA SER A 242 55.78 -7.09 -31.05
C SER A 242 55.28 -8.04 -29.95
N ASP A 243 54.77 -9.24 -30.26
CA ASP A 243 55.46 -10.53 -30.41
C ASP A 243 55.73 -11.29 -29.08
N THR A 244 55.54 -12.62 -29.14
CA THR A 244 56.10 -13.67 -28.25
C THR A 244 55.31 -14.15 -26.99
N GLN A 245 54.61 -15.29 -27.17
CA GLN A 245 54.86 -16.57 -26.46
C GLN A 245 54.11 -16.97 -25.16
N LYS A 246 53.17 -17.91 -25.35
CA LYS A 246 53.05 -19.25 -24.70
C LYS A 246 53.14 -19.38 -23.17
N THR A 247 52.03 -19.77 -22.53
CA THR A 247 51.90 -20.81 -21.45
C THR A 247 50.40 -21.09 -21.27
N ASP A 248 49.86 -22.20 -21.76
CA ASP A 248 49.68 -23.50 -21.05
C ASP A 248 49.13 -23.39 -19.62
N GLY A 249 47.87 -23.81 -19.46
CA GLY A 249 47.15 -24.02 -18.20
C GLY A 249 45.67 -23.66 -18.37
N GLY A 250 44.72 -24.56 -18.59
CA GLY A 250 44.61 -25.94 -18.11
C GLY A 250 43.22 -26.06 -17.50
N LEU A 251 42.26 -26.52 -18.30
CA LEU A 251 40.90 -26.86 -17.90
C LEU A 251 40.92 -28.08 -16.96
N GLY A 252 40.08 -28.10 -15.93
CA GLY A 252 39.61 -29.36 -15.34
C GLY A 252 40.14 -29.74 -13.96
N GLY A 253 39.25 -29.64 -12.97
CA GLY A 253 39.37 -30.22 -11.63
C GLY A 253 38.16 -29.72 -10.82
N LEU A 254 36.93 -30.19 -11.03
CA LEU A 254 36.43 -31.57 -10.91
C LEU A 254 36.89 -32.26 -9.61
N LEU A 255 35.98 -32.27 -8.62
CA LEU A 255 35.44 -33.51 -8.04
C LEU A 255 36.27 -34.36 -7.05
N GLY A 256 37.21 -33.81 -6.27
CA GLY A 256 38.03 -34.64 -5.37
C GLY A 256 38.22 -34.13 -3.94
N GLY A 257 37.24 -34.35 -3.06
CA GLY A 257 37.40 -34.17 -1.61
C GLY A 257 36.28 -34.90 -0.87
N LEU A 258 36.13 -36.22 -1.03
CA LEU A 258 36.90 -37.26 -0.32
C LEU A 258 36.70 -37.20 1.20
N PHE A 259 35.57 -37.78 1.62
CA PHE A 259 35.49 -38.85 2.62
C PHE A 259 36.80 -39.17 3.37
N GLY A 260 36.79 -39.09 4.70
CA GLY A 260 37.75 -39.87 5.52
C GLY A 260 38.28 -39.20 6.79
N LYS A 261 37.53 -39.29 7.88
CA LYS A 261 38.00 -39.28 9.29
C LYS A 261 36.77 -39.63 10.14
N LYS A 262 36.70 -40.70 10.93
CA LYS A 262 37.63 -41.71 11.41
C LYS A 262 36.80 -42.95 11.73
#